data_AF-A0A0C5V4S7-F1
#
_entry.id   AF-A0A0C5V4S7-F1
#
_cell.length_a   1.000
_cell.length_b   1.000
_cell.length_c   1.000
_cell.angle_alpha   90.00
_cell.angle_beta   90.00
_cell.angle_gamma   90.00
#
_symmetry.space_group_name_H-M   'P 1'
#
loop_
_entity.id
_entity.type
_entity.pdbx_description
1 polymer ?
#
loop_
_entity_poly.entity_id
_entity_poly.type
_entity_poly.pdbx_seq_one_letter_code
_entity_poly.pdbx_strand_id
1 'polypeptide(L)' 'MFVHFSAIQGTGFKTLKEGQKVQFTVGQGQKGPQAENVVAL' A
#
# COMPACT_ATOMS: atom_id res chain seq x y z
N MET A 1 -8.18 7.33 2.13
CA MET A 1 -6.91 6.57 2.22
C MET A 1 -6.58 6.07 0.84
N PHE A 2 -5.38 6.36 0.32
CA PHE A 2 -4.93 5.92 -1.00
C PHE A 2 -3.66 5.08 -0.89
N VAL A 3 -3.46 4.12 -1.80
CA VAL A 3 -2.25 3.29 -1.88
C VAL A 3 -1.65 3.44 -3.28
N HIS A 4 -0.41 3.91 -3.37
CA HIS A 4 0.33 3.90 -4.61
C HIS A 4 1.10 2.58 -4.76
N PHE A 5 1.26 2.06 -5.98
CA PHE A 5 1.95 0.77 -6.20
C PHE A 5 3.39 0.76 -5.66
N SER A 6 4.04 1.94 -5.59
CA SER A 6 5.39 2.07 -5.04
C SER A 6 5.46 1.75 -3.55
N ALA A 7 4.35 1.89 -2.81
CA ALA A 7 4.28 1.60 -1.38
C ALA A 7 4.21 0.10 -1.08
N ILE A 8 3.84 -0.72 -2.07
CA ILE A 8 3.75 -2.18 -1.93
C ILE A 8 5.16 -2.77 -1.84
N GLN A 9 5.37 -3.55 -0.78
CA GLN A 9 6.59 -4.30 -0.52
C GLN A 9 6.53 -5.66 -1.20
N GLY A 10 7.68 -6.15 -1.68
CA GLY A 10 7.78 -7.42 -2.40
C GLY A 10 8.60 -7.30 -3.68
N THR A 11 8.95 -8.46 -4.23
CA THR A 11 9.69 -8.58 -5.49
C THR A 11 8.74 -8.90 -6.65
N GLY A 12 9.07 -8.43 -7.85
CA GLY A 12 8.24 -8.63 -9.04
C GLY A 12 7.09 -7.62 -9.16
N PHE A 13 5.95 -8.06 -9.68
CA PHE A 13 4.83 -7.19 -10.01
C PHE A 13 4.04 -6.78 -8.75
N LYS A 14 4.13 -5.50 -8.39
CA LYS A 14 3.51 -4.92 -7.18
C LYS A 14 2.02 -4.65 -7.41
N THR A 15 1.17 -5.61 -7.05
CA THR A 15 -0.28 -5.51 -7.17
C THR A 15 -1.00 -6.03 -5.93
N LEU A 16 -2.20 -5.51 -5.69
CA LEU A 16 -3.13 -5.99 -4.67
C LEU A 16 -4.40 -6.46 -5.37
N LYS A 17 -4.91 -7.61 -4.95
CA LYS A 17 -6.21 -8.12 -5.41
C LYS A 17 -7.32 -7.54 -4.55
N GLU A 18 -8.52 -7.43 -5.12
CA GLU A 18 -9.70 -7.07 -4.36
C GLU A 18 -9.91 -8.07 -3.20
N GLY A 19 -10.24 -7.54 -2.01
CA GLY A 19 -10.40 -8.34 -0.79
C GLY A 19 -9.11 -8.84 -0.15
N GLN A 20 -7.93 -8.57 -0.75
CA GLN A 20 -6.65 -8.96 -0.18
C GLN A 20 -6.37 -8.21 1.13
N LYS A 21 -6.05 -8.96 2.19
CA LYS A 21 -5.65 -8.38 3.46
C LYS A 21 -4.22 -7.87 3.36
N VAL A 22 -4.00 -6.69 3.92
CA VAL A 22 -2.69 -6.04 3.92
C VAL A 22 -2.41 -5.43 5.28
N GLN A 23 -1.13 -5.35 5.61
CA GLN A 23 -0.62 -4.54 6.71
C GLN A 23 0.08 -3.32 6.11
N PHE A 24 -0.11 -2.15 6.71
CA PHE A 24 0.48 -0.90 6.25
C PHE A 24 0.61 0.10 7.40
N THR A 25 1.41 1.15 7.17
CA THR A 25 1.50 2.32 8.04
C THR A 25 0.78 3.51 7.40
N VAL A 26 0.14 4.37 8.19
CA VAL A 26 -0.52 5.58 7.67
C VAL A 26 0.49 6.72 7.65
N GLY A 27 0.68 7.32 6.47
CA GLY A 27 1.46 8.55 6.27
C GLY A 27 0.59 9.69 5.75
N GLN A 28 1.13 10.91 5.77
CA GLN A 28 0.47 12.10 5.23
C GLN A 28 1.08 12.47 3.89
N GLY A 29 0.32 12.32 2.80
CA GLY A 29 0.74 12.69 1.45
C GLY A 29 0.18 14.05 1.01
N GLN A 30 0.61 14.52 -0.16
CA GLN A 30 0.14 15.78 -0.76
C GLN A 30 -1.39 15.82 -1.03
N LYS A 31 -2.03 14.64 -1.12
CA LYS A 31 -3.47 14.49 -1.36
C LYS A 31 -4.23 13.98 -0.12
N GLY A 32 -3.62 14.06 1.06
CA GLY A 32 -4.18 13.54 2.31
C GLY A 32 -3.56 12.20 2.75
N PRO A 33 -4.22 11.47 3.67
CA PRO A 33 -3.69 10.23 4.23
C PRO A 33 -3.47 9.13 3.18
N GLN A 34 -2.26 8.57 3.17
CA GLN A 34 -1.82 7.51 2.26
C GLN A 34 -1.25 6.31 3.02
N ALA A 35 -1.30 5.13 2.41
CA ALA A 35 -0.67 3.94 2.95
C ALA A 35 0.80 3.85 2.53
N GLU A 36 1.66 3.55 3.47
CA GLU A 36 3.09 3.33 3.31
C GLU A 36 3.46 1.92 3.80
N ASN A 37 4.61 1.40 3.35
CA ASN A 37 5.12 0.08 3.77
C ASN A 37 4.07 -1.04 3.66
N VAL A 38 3.34 -1.11 2.54
CA VAL A 38 2.21 -2.01 2.37
C VAL A 38 2.72 -3.44 2.13
N VAL A 39 2.36 -4.37 3.00
CA VAL A 39 2.72 -5.79 2.93
C VAL A 39 1.45 -6.61 2.78
N ALA A 40 1.42 -7.51 1.79
CA ALA A 40 0.38 -8.50 1.63
C ALA A 40 0.43 -9.54 2.76
N LEU A 41 -0.73 -9.83 3.38
CA LEU A 41 -0.88 -10.88 4.39
C LEU A 41 -1.30 -12.21 3.77
#